data_AF-A0A949KPC8-F1
#
_entry.id   AF-A0A949KPC8-F1
#
_cell.length_a   1.000
_cell.length_b   1.000
_cell.length_c   1.000
_cell.angle_alpha   90.00
_cell.angle_beta   90.00
_cell.angle_gamma   90.00
#
_symmetry.space_group_name_H-M   'P 1'
#
loop_
_entity.id
_entity.type
_entity.pdbx_description
1 polymer ?
#
loop_
_entity_poly.entity_id
_entity_poly.type
_entity_poly.pdbx_seq_one_letter_code
_entity_poly.pdbx_strand_id
1 'polypeptide(L)'
;MRKKNLKVIIAEAAEIAKTVPENLQEAAFHRVMDELLGKSLGSKIEAPEKKREATKPKRGFSHNPANLDGTLSILNDIDSTKYPEIQKMPKAIDKSLKVLQLARVDHETDGLTAKEITNILVNKFRIPSKENTIQKALARAADKVNRKNINGKDIFHIMAPGEAYLENLGQNNEGQTVSRPKAIKKAKTSKNNKGTAKKAKKEGVGSKKPSPGRPGPKEAIDNLTASGFFDSPKMIFEVSTELQQRRGYSYSVQVLSPALLRCVRNSTLKRDRNAGGQYEYSKA
;
A
#
# COMPACT_ATOMS: atom_id res chain seq x y z
N MET A 1 -44.67 -6.58 -27.57
CA MET A 1 -44.21 -7.83 -28.20
C MET A 1 -43.37 -8.75 -27.30
N ARG A 2 -42.64 -8.29 -26.26
CA ARG A 2 -41.75 -9.14 -25.43
C ARG A 2 -42.43 -10.26 -24.61
N LYS A 3 -43.68 -10.10 -24.17
CA LYS A 3 -44.37 -11.09 -23.30
C LYS A 3 -44.70 -12.42 -24.00
N LYS A 4 -44.88 -12.43 -25.32
CA LYS A 4 -45.18 -13.66 -26.08
C LYS A 4 -43.95 -14.57 -26.18
N ASN A 5 -42.74 -14.01 -26.21
CA ASN A 5 -41.50 -14.79 -26.29
C ASN A 5 -41.17 -15.51 -24.97
N LEU A 6 -41.51 -14.94 -23.82
CA LEU A 6 -41.20 -15.56 -22.52
C LEU A 6 -41.95 -16.88 -22.29
N LYS A 7 -43.21 -16.98 -22.76
CA LYS A 7 -43.98 -18.22 -22.62
C LYS A 7 -43.36 -19.35 -23.45
N VAL A 8 -42.83 -19.03 -24.63
CA VAL A 8 -42.15 -19.99 -25.51
C VAL A 8 -40.84 -20.47 -24.87
N ILE A 9 -40.03 -19.53 -24.36
CA ILE A 9 -38.75 -19.83 -23.68
C ILE A 9 -38.96 -20.72 -22.45
N ILE A 10 -40.00 -20.47 -21.65
CA ILE A 10 -40.30 -21.29 -20.45
C ILE A 10 -40.74 -22.70 -20.84
N ALA A 11 -41.55 -22.84 -21.90
CA ALA A 11 -41.99 -24.15 -22.39
C ALA A 11 -40.79 -24.98 -22.87
N GLU A 12 -39.91 -24.36 -23.65
CA GLU A 12 -38.68 -24.98 -24.15
C GLU A 12 -37.74 -25.41 -23.02
N ALA A 13 -37.52 -24.55 -22.01
CA ALA A 13 -36.71 -24.91 -20.85
C ALA A 13 -37.31 -26.07 -20.02
N ALA A 14 -38.64 -26.14 -19.92
CA ALA A 14 -39.32 -27.22 -19.21
C ALA A 14 -39.25 -28.56 -19.95
N GLU A 15 -39.29 -28.55 -21.28
CA GLU A 15 -39.10 -29.77 -22.07
C GLU A 15 -37.68 -30.32 -21.92
N ILE A 16 -36.67 -29.45 -21.94
CA ILE A 16 -35.27 -29.86 -21.76
C ILE A 16 -35.06 -30.41 -20.35
N ALA A 17 -35.61 -29.76 -19.32
CA ALA A 17 -35.46 -30.21 -17.94
C ALA A 17 -36.02 -31.62 -17.67
N LYS A 18 -37.11 -32.02 -18.35
CA LYS A 18 -37.72 -33.36 -18.19
C LYS A 18 -36.81 -34.51 -18.64
N THR A 19 -35.81 -34.24 -19.49
CA THR A 19 -34.85 -35.26 -19.92
C THR A 19 -33.85 -35.64 -18.83
N VAL A 20 -33.78 -34.84 -17.76
CA VAL A 20 -32.87 -35.03 -16.62
C VAL A 20 -33.61 -35.75 -15.48
N PRO A 21 -32.93 -36.59 -14.67
CA PRO A 21 -33.51 -37.24 -13.49
C PRO A 21 -34.23 -36.26 -12.55
N GLU A 22 -35.31 -36.70 -11.93
CA GLU A 22 -36.26 -35.86 -11.17
C GLU A 22 -35.60 -34.96 -10.12
N ASN A 23 -34.56 -35.46 -9.44
CA ASN A 23 -33.79 -34.74 -8.43
C ASN A 23 -32.94 -33.57 -8.98
N LEU A 24 -32.79 -33.44 -10.30
CA LEU A 24 -31.97 -32.43 -10.95
C LEU A 24 -32.75 -31.55 -11.94
N GLN A 25 -34.05 -31.79 -12.11
CA GLN A 25 -34.88 -31.06 -13.09
C GLN A 25 -34.97 -29.57 -12.78
N GLU A 26 -35.11 -29.19 -11.51
CA GLU A 26 -35.18 -27.78 -11.10
C GLU A 26 -33.88 -27.04 -11.42
N ALA A 27 -32.72 -27.64 -11.09
CA ALA A 27 -31.41 -27.04 -11.36
C ALA A 27 -31.12 -26.95 -12.88
N ALA A 28 -31.52 -27.95 -13.66
CA ALA A 28 -31.39 -27.94 -15.11
C ALA A 28 -32.27 -26.86 -15.75
N PHE A 29 -33.52 -26.73 -15.30
CA PHE A 29 -34.45 -25.71 -15.78
C PHE A 29 -33.88 -24.29 -15.59
N HIS A 30 -33.33 -23.99 -14.41
CA HIS A 30 -32.73 -22.68 -14.15
C HIS A 30 -31.52 -22.38 -15.04
N ARG A 31 -30.65 -23.37 -15.30
CA ARG A 31 -29.49 -23.18 -16.19
C ARG A 31 -29.91 -22.90 -17.63
N VAL A 32 -30.88 -23.65 -18.15
CA VAL A 32 -31.38 -23.46 -19.52
C VAL A 32 -32.08 -22.11 -19.66
N MET A 33 -32.85 -21.69 -18.65
CA MET A 33 -33.48 -20.37 -18.61
C MET A 33 -32.45 -19.22 -18.65
N ASP A 34 -31.35 -19.34 -17.89
CA ASP A 34 -30.29 -18.34 -17.88
C ASP A 34 -29.55 -18.25 -19.23
N GLU A 35 -29.33 -19.40 -19.88
CA GLU A 35 -28.70 -19.49 -21.20
C GLU A 35 -29.58 -18.86 -22.30
N LEU A 36 -30.88 -19.21 -22.35
CA LEU A 36 -31.82 -18.68 -23.33
C LEU A 36 -32.10 -17.18 -23.15
N LEU A 37 -31.98 -16.66 -21.93
CA LEU A 37 -32.11 -15.23 -21.65
C LEU A 37 -30.80 -14.44 -21.90
N GLY A 38 -29.74 -15.11 -22.37
CA GLY A 38 -28.45 -14.49 -22.68
C GLY A 38 -27.70 -13.99 -21.46
N LYS A 39 -28.06 -14.48 -20.27
CA LYS A 39 -27.40 -14.13 -19.01
C LYS A 39 -26.18 -15.03 -18.87
N SER A 40 -25.16 -14.75 -19.69
CA SER A 40 -23.92 -15.54 -19.76
C SER A 40 -23.41 -15.88 -18.35
N LEU A 41 -23.28 -17.16 -18.06
CA LEU A 41 -22.81 -17.74 -16.81
C LEU A 41 -21.38 -17.26 -16.48
N GLY A 42 -21.29 -16.09 -15.87
CA GLY A 42 -20.09 -15.54 -15.23
C GLY A 42 -19.97 -15.91 -13.76
N SER A 43 -20.83 -16.78 -13.22
CA SER A 43 -20.75 -17.26 -11.83
C SER A 43 -20.23 -18.70 -11.80
N LYS A 44 -18.94 -18.81 -11.52
CA LYS A 44 -18.25 -20.05 -11.08
C LYS A 44 -19.13 -20.82 -10.09
N ILE A 45 -19.36 -22.09 -10.39
CA ILE A 45 -19.83 -23.08 -9.42
C ILE A 45 -18.65 -23.38 -8.48
N GLU A 46 -18.72 -22.89 -7.24
CA GLU A 46 -17.80 -23.26 -6.17
C GLU A 46 -18.26 -24.61 -5.56
N ALA A 47 -17.35 -25.60 -5.56
CA ALA A 47 -17.53 -26.85 -4.84
C ALA A 47 -17.39 -26.61 -3.31
N PRO A 48 -18.02 -27.44 -2.45
CA PRO A 48 -17.92 -27.26 -1.00
C PRO A 48 -16.58 -27.78 -0.48
N GLU A 49 -15.56 -26.92 -0.44
CA GLU A 49 -14.28 -27.24 0.20
C GLU A 49 -14.28 -26.96 1.71
N LYS A 50 -13.71 -27.92 2.44
CA LYS A 50 -13.59 -28.00 3.89
C LYS A 50 -12.90 -26.77 4.50
N LYS A 51 -13.48 -26.27 5.60
CA LYS A 51 -12.95 -25.21 6.46
C LYS A 51 -11.49 -25.47 6.86
N ARG A 52 -10.56 -24.67 6.33
CA ARG A 52 -9.30 -24.33 6.98
C ARG A 52 -9.10 -22.81 6.91
N GLU A 53 -8.90 -22.23 8.08
CA GLU A 53 -8.83 -20.80 8.31
C GLU A 53 -7.53 -20.17 7.76
N ALA A 54 -7.69 -18.93 7.33
CA ALA A 54 -6.69 -17.87 7.12
C ALA A 54 -5.75 -17.98 5.90
N THR A 55 -5.90 -17.05 4.95
CA THR A 55 -4.89 -16.03 4.62
C THR A 55 -5.35 -15.01 3.56
N LYS A 56 -5.40 -13.73 3.97
CA LYS A 56 -5.27 -12.44 3.22
C LYS A 56 -6.10 -12.20 1.92
N PRO A 57 -6.80 -11.05 1.80
CA PRO A 57 -7.53 -10.72 0.59
C PRO A 57 -6.57 -10.25 -0.52
N LYS A 58 -6.41 -11.07 -1.58
CA LYS A 58 -6.03 -10.56 -2.90
C LYS A 58 -7.24 -9.83 -3.46
N ARG A 59 -7.20 -8.50 -3.49
CA ARG A 59 -8.16 -7.68 -4.23
C ARG A 59 -8.02 -8.02 -5.71
N GLY A 60 -8.93 -8.83 -6.22
CA GLY A 60 -9.18 -8.98 -7.65
C GLY A 60 -9.63 -7.63 -8.19
N PHE A 61 -8.85 -7.11 -9.12
CA PHE A 61 -9.09 -5.86 -9.81
C PHE A 61 -10.12 -6.14 -10.90
N SER A 62 -11.41 -5.98 -10.61
CA SER A 62 -12.42 -5.92 -11.66
C SER A 62 -12.33 -4.54 -12.32
N HIS A 63 -11.70 -4.51 -13.49
CA HIS A 63 -11.71 -3.33 -14.34
C HIS A 63 -13.11 -3.18 -14.94
N ASN A 64 -13.88 -2.22 -14.44
CA ASN A 64 -15.03 -1.69 -15.16
C ASN A 64 -14.48 -0.76 -16.27
N PRO A 65 -14.70 -1.03 -17.57
CA PRO A 65 -14.00 -0.38 -18.68
C PRO A 65 -14.70 0.90 -19.19
N ALA A 66 -15.54 1.56 -18.41
CA ALA A 66 -16.39 2.64 -18.95
C ALA A 66 -15.78 4.05 -18.96
N ASN A 67 -14.49 4.23 -18.60
CA ASN A 67 -13.82 5.55 -18.64
C ASN A 67 -12.31 5.45 -18.96
N LEU A 68 -11.85 4.36 -19.58
CA LEU A 68 -10.44 4.13 -19.92
C LEU A 68 -10.04 4.60 -21.33
N ASP A 69 -11.02 4.89 -22.20
CA ASP A 69 -10.78 5.12 -23.63
C ASP A 69 -9.98 6.40 -23.94
N GLY A 70 -10.20 7.50 -23.19
CA GLY A 70 -9.43 8.74 -23.41
C GLY A 70 -7.93 8.57 -23.12
N THR A 71 -7.59 7.78 -22.11
CA THR A 71 -6.21 7.64 -21.63
C THR A 71 -5.35 6.77 -22.54
N LEU A 72 -5.93 5.73 -23.16
CA LEU A 72 -5.24 4.87 -24.12
C LEU A 72 -4.95 5.60 -25.42
N SER A 73 -5.86 6.50 -25.83
CA SER A 73 -5.69 7.35 -27.00
C SER A 73 -4.51 8.31 -26.82
N ILE A 74 -4.48 9.06 -25.72
CA ILE A 74 -3.36 9.95 -25.37
C ILE A 74 -2.04 9.19 -25.26
N LEU A 75 -2.06 8.01 -24.62
CA LEU A 75 -0.87 7.18 -24.51
C LEU A 75 -0.34 6.83 -25.90
N ASN A 76 -1.15 6.42 -26.86
CA ASN A 76 -0.66 6.01 -28.18
C ASN A 76 -0.09 7.18 -28.99
N ASP A 77 -0.72 8.35 -28.92
CA ASP A 77 -0.42 9.48 -29.81
C ASP A 77 0.76 10.34 -29.34
N ILE A 78 1.13 10.32 -28.05
CA ILE A 78 2.29 11.07 -27.55
C ILE A 78 3.59 10.50 -28.14
N ASP A 79 4.29 11.36 -28.90
CA ASP A 79 5.64 11.10 -29.37
C ASP A 79 6.68 11.59 -28.36
N SER A 80 7.39 10.65 -27.74
CA SER A 80 8.43 10.95 -26.76
C SER A 80 9.63 11.71 -27.34
N THR A 81 9.86 11.64 -28.66
CA THR A 81 11.02 12.27 -29.31
C THR A 81 10.87 13.79 -29.44
N LYS A 82 9.62 14.29 -29.48
CA LYS A 82 9.32 15.72 -29.57
C LYS A 82 9.61 16.50 -28.28
N TYR A 83 9.64 15.81 -27.14
CA TYR A 83 9.73 16.44 -25.81
C TYR A 83 10.89 15.88 -24.96
N PRO A 84 12.15 16.02 -25.40
CA PRO A 84 13.32 15.53 -24.65
C PRO A 84 13.53 16.26 -23.32
N GLU A 85 12.97 17.46 -23.19
CA GLU A 85 13.02 18.28 -21.98
C GLU A 85 12.43 17.59 -20.74
N ILE A 86 11.39 16.75 -20.91
CA ILE A 86 10.75 16.02 -19.81
C ILE A 86 11.73 15.08 -19.11
N GLN A 87 12.67 14.49 -19.85
CA GLN A 87 13.70 13.62 -19.29
C GLN A 87 14.74 14.41 -18.47
N LYS A 88 15.07 15.63 -18.91
CA LYS A 88 16.06 16.51 -18.26
C LYS A 88 15.55 17.12 -16.96
N MET A 89 14.23 17.27 -16.80
CA MET A 89 13.64 17.85 -15.58
C MET A 89 13.97 17.00 -14.34
N PRO A 90 14.49 17.57 -13.24
CA PRO A 90 14.87 16.78 -12.08
C PRO A 90 13.69 16.49 -11.13
N LYS A 91 12.71 17.39 -11.03
CA LYS A 91 11.62 17.26 -10.06
C LYS A 91 10.41 16.56 -10.66
N ALA A 92 9.74 15.76 -9.85
CA ALA A 92 8.49 15.12 -10.23
C ALA A 92 7.37 16.13 -10.53
N ILE A 93 7.37 17.30 -9.87
CA ILE A 93 6.39 18.37 -10.11
C ILE A 93 6.53 18.88 -11.54
N ASP A 94 7.73 19.29 -11.93
CA ASP A 94 8.04 19.85 -13.25
C ASP A 94 7.62 18.89 -14.37
N LYS A 95 7.98 17.60 -14.23
CA LYS A 95 7.56 16.54 -15.17
C LYS A 95 6.05 16.41 -15.27
N SER A 96 5.37 16.42 -14.12
CA SER A 96 3.91 16.25 -14.07
C SER A 96 3.19 17.45 -14.68
N LEU A 97 3.67 18.67 -14.43
CA LEU A 97 3.14 19.89 -15.04
C LEU A 97 3.34 19.89 -16.55
N LYS A 98 4.52 19.48 -17.04
CA LYS A 98 4.77 19.41 -18.48
C LYS A 98 3.86 18.39 -19.15
N VAL A 99 3.63 17.22 -18.55
CA VAL A 99 2.67 16.23 -19.06
C VAL A 99 1.24 16.78 -19.11
N LEU A 100 0.82 17.55 -18.09
CA LEU A 100 -0.48 18.22 -18.11
C LEU A 100 -0.58 19.28 -19.22
N GLN A 101 0.50 20.03 -19.46
CA GLN A 101 0.57 21.00 -20.56
C GLN A 101 0.43 20.29 -21.92
N LEU A 102 1.15 19.19 -22.13
CA LEU A 102 1.06 18.40 -23.37
C LEU A 102 -0.33 17.83 -23.59
N ALA A 103 -0.95 17.27 -22.55
CA ALA A 103 -2.31 16.73 -22.64
C ALA A 103 -3.32 17.80 -23.08
N ARG A 104 -3.15 19.05 -22.60
CA ARG A 104 -4.00 20.18 -22.95
C ARG A 104 -3.75 20.70 -24.37
N VAL A 105 -2.49 20.87 -24.76
CA VAL A 105 -2.10 21.52 -26.03
C VAL A 105 -2.22 20.56 -27.21
N ASP A 106 -1.72 19.32 -27.07
CA ASP A 106 -1.60 18.39 -28.20
C ASP A 106 -2.83 17.49 -28.35
N HIS A 107 -3.54 17.22 -27.24
CA HIS A 107 -4.63 16.24 -27.21
C HIS A 107 -5.96 16.82 -26.72
N GLU A 108 -6.05 18.14 -26.54
CA GLU A 108 -7.24 18.86 -26.07
C GLU A 108 -7.91 18.24 -24.83
N THR A 109 -7.13 17.49 -24.03
CA THR A 109 -7.64 16.78 -22.87
C THR A 109 -7.46 17.65 -21.64
N ASP A 110 -8.57 18.12 -21.10
CA ASP A 110 -8.57 18.95 -19.91
C ASP A 110 -8.47 18.10 -18.64
N GLY A 111 -7.22 17.89 -18.20
CA GLY A 111 -6.88 17.30 -16.92
C GLY A 111 -6.58 15.80 -16.95
N LEU A 112 -5.73 15.36 -16.02
CA LEU A 112 -5.30 13.97 -15.87
C LEU A 112 -5.28 13.54 -14.41
N THR A 113 -5.46 12.24 -14.17
CA THR A 113 -5.24 11.64 -12.85
C THR A 113 -3.75 11.39 -12.59
N ALA A 114 -3.35 11.30 -11.32
CA ALA A 114 -1.95 10.99 -10.96
C ALA A 114 -1.48 9.64 -11.54
N LYS A 115 -2.39 8.67 -11.68
CA LYS A 115 -2.11 7.36 -12.27
C LYS A 115 -1.84 7.47 -13.77
N GLU A 116 -2.63 8.25 -14.50
CA GLU A 116 -2.43 8.51 -15.94
C GLU A 116 -1.11 9.20 -16.20
N ILE A 117 -0.79 10.26 -15.46
CA ILE A 117 0.50 10.96 -15.55
C ILE A 117 1.65 9.97 -15.29
N THR A 118 1.51 9.07 -14.31
CA THR A 118 2.50 8.03 -14.03
C THR A 118 2.68 7.10 -15.23
N ASN A 119 1.58 6.63 -15.82
CA ASN A 119 1.62 5.74 -16.98
C ASN A 119 2.28 6.40 -18.19
N ILE A 120 1.99 7.69 -18.46
CA ILE A 120 2.62 8.44 -19.54
C ILE A 120 4.13 8.56 -19.28
N LEU A 121 4.54 8.97 -18.08
CA LEU A 121 5.96 9.09 -17.73
C LEU A 121 6.72 7.76 -17.84
N VAL A 122 6.11 6.66 -17.40
CA VAL A 122 6.76 5.33 -17.39
C VAL A 122 6.76 4.69 -18.78
N ASN A 123 5.62 4.68 -19.47
CA ASN A 123 5.47 3.93 -20.72
C ASN A 123 6.01 4.71 -21.92
N LYS A 124 5.76 6.03 -21.98
CA LYS A 124 6.14 6.88 -23.11
C LYS A 124 7.52 7.48 -22.92
N PHE A 125 7.78 8.10 -21.77
CA PHE A 125 9.05 8.78 -21.53
C PHE A 125 10.13 7.88 -20.89
N ARG A 126 9.79 6.64 -20.51
CA ARG A 126 10.68 5.68 -19.83
C ARG A 126 11.27 6.22 -18.51
N ILE A 127 10.54 7.10 -17.82
CA ILE A 127 10.95 7.71 -16.55
C ILE A 127 10.27 6.97 -15.40
N PRO A 128 11.03 6.25 -14.54
CA PRO A 128 10.46 5.51 -13.43
C PRO A 128 9.82 6.47 -12.43
N SER A 129 8.49 6.36 -12.27
CA SER A 129 7.70 7.24 -11.43
C SER A 129 6.68 6.43 -10.62
N LYS A 130 6.32 6.92 -9.43
CA LYS A 130 5.30 6.29 -8.57
C LYS A 130 4.10 7.23 -8.45
N GLU A 131 2.89 6.70 -8.53
CA GLU A 131 1.64 7.45 -8.41
C GLU A 131 1.59 8.32 -7.16
N ASN A 132 1.92 7.76 -5.98
CA ASN A 132 1.95 8.51 -4.71
C ASN A 132 2.96 9.67 -4.73
N THR A 133 4.09 9.53 -5.46
CA THR A 133 5.06 10.61 -5.62
C THR A 133 4.47 11.75 -6.45
N ILE A 134 3.77 11.42 -7.54
CA ILE A 134 3.11 12.41 -8.40
C ILE A 134 1.97 13.10 -7.66
N GLN A 135 1.11 12.33 -6.97
CA GLN A 135 0.01 12.89 -6.19
C GLN A 135 0.52 13.87 -5.12
N LYS A 136 1.58 13.50 -4.37
CA LYS A 136 2.21 14.41 -3.39
C LYS A 136 2.88 15.62 -4.03
N ALA A 137 3.48 15.44 -5.21
CA ALA A 137 4.10 16.52 -5.97
C ALA A 137 3.03 17.56 -6.38
N LEU A 138 1.93 17.12 -6.98
CA LEU A 138 0.82 17.98 -7.39
C LEU A 138 0.10 18.61 -6.20
N ALA A 139 -0.11 17.86 -5.11
CA ALA A 139 -0.71 18.40 -3.89
C ALA A 139 0.14 19.53 -3.25
N ARG A 140 1.47 19.49 -3.40
CA ARG A 140 2.36 20.57 -2.94
C ARG A 140 2.37 21.79 -3.85
N ALA A 141 1.94 21.62 -5.11
CA ALA A 141 1.90 22.65 -6.12
C ALA A 141 0.46 23.17 -6.34
N ALA A 142 -0.31 23.30 -5.25
CA ALA A 142 -1.72 23.68 -5.30
C ALA A 142 -1.97 25.06 -5.93
N ASP A 143 -0.94 25.92 -5.98
CA ASP A 143 -0.94 27.22 -6.67
C ASP A 143 -0.81 27.10 -8.21
N LYS A 144 -0.34 25.95 -8.71
CA LYS A 144 -0.05 25.70 -10.13
C LYS A 144 -1.05 24.76 -10.80
N VAL A 145 -1.82 24.02 -10.00
CA VAL A 145 -2.80 23.05 -10.51
C VAL A 145 -4.12 23.16 -9.79
N ASN A 146 -5.20 23.03 -10.56
CA ASN A 146 -6.54 22.91 -10.03
C ASN A 146 -6.88 21.43 -9.84
N ARG A 147 -7.28 21.06 -8.62
CA ARG A 147 -7.68 19.69 -8.27
C ARG A 147 -9.19 19.60 -8.19
N LYS A 148 -9.79 18.76 -9.02
CA LYS A 148 -11.22 18.41 -8.96
C LYS A 148 -11.37 16.94 -8.59
N ASN A 149 -12.27 16.63 -7.66
CA ASN A 149 -12.60 15.25 -7.36
C ASN A 149 -13.81 14.82 -8.20
N ILE A 150 -13.62 13.88 -9.11
CA ILE A 150 -14.67 13.34 -9.97
C ILE A 150 -14.73 11.84 -9.75
N ASN A 151 -15.89 11.32 -9.33
CA ASN A 151 -16.11 9.90 -9.06
C ASN A 151 -15.07 9.29 -8.09
N GLY A 152 -14.70 10.05 -7.06
CA GLY A 152 -13.70 9.62 -6.06
C GLY A 152 -12.26 9.64 -6.55
N LYS A 153 -12.00 10.16 -7.75
CA LYS A 153 -10.66 10.30 -8.32
C LYS A 153 -10.28 11.78 -8.40
N ASP A 154 -9.04 12.07 -8.04
CA ASP A 154 -8.49 13.42 -8.18
C ASP A 154 -7.99 13.63 -9.62
N ILE A 155 -8.61 14.56 -10.32
CA ILE A 155 -8.21 15.04 -11.65
C ILE A 155 -7.51 16.39 -11.48
N PHE A 156 -6.32 16.50 -12.02
CA PHE A 156 -5.46 17.68 -11.93
C PHE A 156 -5.45 18.40 -13.29
N HIS A 157 -5.67 19.70 -13.26
CA HIS A 157 -5.64 20.58 -14.43
C HIS A 157 -4.53 21.60 -14.22
N ILE A 158 -3.75 21.89 -15.25
CA ILE A 158 -2.74 22.95 -15.16
C ILE A 158 -3.43 24.32 -15.13
N MET A 159 -2.96 25.23 -14.27
CA MET A 159 -3.44 26.61 -14.19
C MET A 159 -2.43 27.56 -14.83
N ALA A 160 -2.84 28.81 -15.10
CA ALA A 160 -1.97 29.85 -15.64
C ALA A 160 -0.64 30.04 -14.86
N PRO A 161 -0.61 30.04 -13.51
CA PRO A 161 0.65 30.10 -12.77
C PRO A 161 1.56 28.89 -12.99
N GLY A 162 0.98 27.72 -13.30
CA GLY A 162 1.72 26.51 -13.64
C GLY A 162 2.38 26.59 -15.02
N GLU A 163 1.69 27.18 -15.99
CA GLU A 163 2.23 27.43 -17.34
C GLU A 163 3.37 28.44 -17.28
N ALA A 164 3.16 29.58 -16.60
CA ALA A 164 4.21 30.57 -16.37
C ALA A 164 5.42 29.98 -15.63
N TYR A 165 5.20 29.03 -14.71
CA TYR A 165 6.30 28.33 -14.03
C TYR A 165 7.16 27.51 -15.02
N LEU A 166 6.54 26.82 -15.97
CA LEU A 166 7.26 26.02 -16.97
C LEU A 166 8.04 26.89 -17.97
N GLU A 167 7.49 28.02 -18.38
CA GLU A 167 8.17 28.99 -19.26
C GLU A 167 9.44 29.53 -18.61
N ASN A 168 9.35 29.95 -17.34
CA ASN A 168 10.49 30.41 -16.56
C ASN A 168 11.51 29.29 -16.30
N LEU A 169 11.07 28.03 -16.24
CA LEU A 169 11.94 26.88 -16.05
C LEU A 169 12.80 26.60 -17.29
N GLY A 170 12.26 26.85 -18.49
CA GLY A 170 13.01 26.74 -19.76
C GLY A 170 14.16 27.74 -19.83
N GLN A 171 13.92 28.98 -19.41
CA GLN A 171 14.93 30.05 -19.45
C GLN A 171 16.10 29.85 -18.47
N ASN A 172 15.86 29.16 -17.34
CA ASN A 172 16.86 29.02 -16.28
C ASN A 172 17.71 27.73 -16.36
N ASN A 173 17.36 26.77 -17.24
CA ASN A 173 17.98 25.45 -17.26
C ASN A 173 19.14 25.26 -18.27
N GLU A 174 19.48 26.26 -19.08
CA GLU A 174 20.56 26.12 -20.08
C GLU A 174 21.98 26.24 -19.52
N GLY A 175 22.17 26.62 -18.24
CA GLY A 175 23.53 26.85 -17.72
C GLY A 175 23.79 26.51 -16.25
N GLN A 176 22.77 26.15 -15.46
CA GLN A 176 22.97 25.84 -14.04
C GLN A 176 22.89 24.35 -13.79
N THR A 177 24.03 23.66 -13.97
CA THR A 177 24.29 22.42 -13.25
C THR A 177 24.22 22.75 -11.76
N VAL A 178 23.05 22.57 -11.15
CA VAL A 178 22.87 22.72 -9.71
C VAL A 178 23.80 21.70 -9.07
N SER A 179 25.00 22.14 -8.67
CA SER A 179 25.94 21.38 -7.87
C SER A 179 25.21 21.09 -6.57
N ARG A 180 24.52 19.95 -6.55
CA ARG A 180 23.68 19.51 -5.46
C ARG A 180 24.58 19.56 -4.22
N PRO A 181 24.39 20.51 -3.29
CA PRO A 181 25.30 20.62 -2.16
C PRO A 181 25.25 19.25 -1.49
N LYS A 182 26.40 18.56 -1.44
CA LYS A 182 26.51 17.29 -0.71
C LYS A 182 25.85 17.56 0.61
N ALA A 183 24.76 16.84 0.89
CA ALA A 183 24.03 16.99 2.13
C ALA A 183 25.00 16.61 3.25
N ILE A 184 25.75 17.60 3.75
CA ILE A 184 26.42 17.55 5.03
C ILE A 184 25.27 17.20 5.96
N LYS A 185 25.29 15.96 6.48
CA LYS A 185 24.34 15.48 7.47
C LYS A 185 24.52 16.37 8.68
N LYS A 186 23.87 17.54 8.67
CA LYS A 186 23.70 18.37 9.84
C LYS A 186 22.82 17.53 10.75
N ALA A 187 23.46 16.87 11.70
CA ALA A 187 22.80 16.34 12.88
C ALA A 187 21.83 17.43 13.34
N LYS A 188 20.54 17.07 13.50
CA LYS A 188 19.51 18.01 13.93
C LYS A 188 19.85 18.47 15.35
N THR A 189 20.62 19.55 15.44
CA THR A 189 20.85 20.30 16.66
C THR A 189 19.56 21.06 16.93
N SER A 190 18.72 20.46 17.77
CA SER A 190 17.65 21.16 18.46
C SER A 190 18.25 22.38 19.16
N LYS A 191 17.95 23.57 18.65
CA LYS A 191 18.24 24.84 19.32
C LYS A 191 17.50 24.84 20.66
N ASN A 192 18.23 24.66 21.75
CA ASN A 192 17.89 25.33 22.99
C ASN A 192 19.18 25.95 23.52
N ASN A 193 19.29 27.26 23.34
CA ASN A 193 20.46 28.07 23.69
C ASN A 193 20.17 28.79 25.01
N LYS A 194 20.84 28.41 26.10
CA LYS A 194 21.31 29.34 27.14
C LYS A 194 22.36 28.67 28.02
N GLY A 195 23.59 29.19 27.94
CA GLY A 195 24.77 29.15 28.87
C GLY A 195 25.07 27.86 29.64
N THR A 196 26.30 27.46 29.98
CA THR A 196 27.63 28.08 29.97
C THR A 196 28.62 26.95 30.27
N ALA A 197 29.81 27.05 29.68
CA ALA A 197 31.07 26.36 29.94
C ALA A 197 31.13 25.23 31.01
N LYS A 198 31.61 24.04 30.61
CA LYS A 198 32.96 23.53 30.98
C LYS A 198 33.29 22.18 30.34
N LYS A 199 34.56 22.08 29.96
CA LYS A 199 35.35 20.94 29.46
C LYS A 199 35.33 19.75 30.43
N ALA A 200 35.09 18.53 29.94
CA ALA A 200 35.75 17.31 30.43
C ALA A 200 35.50 16.12 29.48
N LYS A 201 36.57 15.40 29.15
CA LYS A 201 36.57 14.08 28.50
C LYS A 201 35.84 13.06 29.41
N LYS A 202 35.03 12.16 28.84
CA LYS A 202 34.94 10.75 29.29
C LYS A 202 34.14 9.88 28.33
N GLU A 203 34.69 8.69 28.14
CA GLU A 203 34.17 7.52 27.44
C GLU A 203 32.88 7.00 28.11
N GLY A 204 32.07 6.26 27.34
CA GLY A 204 30.88 5.57 27.82
C GLY A 204 29.60 6.13 27.23
N VAL A 205 29.11 5.50 26.16
CA VAL A 205 27.77 5.73 25.59
C VAL A 205 26.73 5.25 26.61
N GLY A 206 26.40 6.11 27.57
CA GLY A 206 25.22 5.97 28.41
C GLY A 206 23.99 6.33 27.59
N SER A 207 23.24 5.30 27.18
CA SER A 207 21.88 5.47 26.67
C SER A 207 21.07 6.31 27.65
N LYS A 208 20.51 7.43 27.16
CA LYS A 208 19.60 8.30 27.94
C LYS A 208 18.59 7.42 28.66
N LYS A 209 18.55 7.49 30.00
CA LYS A 209 17.52 6.83 30.81
C LYS A 209 16.17 7.29 30.27
N PRO A 210 15.33 6.40 29.71
CA PRO A 210 13.97 6.77 29.36
C PRO A 210 13.26 7.21 30.64
N SER A 211 12.36 8.19 30.50
CA SER A 211 11.37 8.53 31.52
C SER A 211 10.72 7.26 32.09
N PRO A 212 10.25 7.25 33.34
CA PRO A 212 9.74 6.07 34.06
C PRO A 212 8.40 5.52 33.51
N GLY A 213 8.20 5.55 32.20
CA GLY A 213 7.07 4.98 31.50
C GLY A 213 7.44 3.62 30.95
N ARG A 214 6.68 2.61 31.38
CA ARG A 214 6.57 1.23 30.87
C ARG A 214 7.90 0.58 30.41
N PRO A 215 8.41 -0.43 31.14
CA PRO A 215 9.64 -1.14 30.78
C PRO A 215 9.51 -1.74 29.38
N GLY A 216 10.59 -1.77 28.62
CA GLY A 216 10.57 -2.39 27.28
C GLY A 216 10.26 -3.90 27.36
N PRO A 217 9.85 -4.56 26.27
CA PRO A 217 9.56 -6.00 26.28
C PRO A 217 10.73 -6.86 26.77
N LYS A 218 11.96 -6.47 26.43
CA LYS A 218 13.18 -7.15 26.90
C LYS A 218 13.34 -6.99 28.42
N GLU A 219 13.26 -5.76 28.91
CA GLU A 219 13.38 -5.43 30.33
C GLU A 219 12.28 -6.11 31.17
N ALA A 220 11.07 -6.20 30.63
CA ALA A 220 9.98 -6.96 31.25
C ALA A 220 10.31 -8.46 31.37
N ILE A 221 10.92 -9.07 30.36
CA ILE A 221 11.38 -10.47 30.41
C ILE A 221 12.56 -10.63 31.38
N ASP A 222 13.49 -9.68 31.41
CA ASP A 222 14.62 -9.69 32.34
C ASP A 222 14.12 -9.63 33.79
N ASN A 223 13.09 -8.81 34.07
CA ASN A 223 12.43 -8.75 35.38
C ASN A 223 11.72 -10.06 35.77
N LEU A 224 11.09 -10.75 34.81
CA LEU A 224 10.50 -12.08 35.06
C LEU A 224 11.57 -13.15 35.34
N THR A 225 12.71 -13.06 34.65
CA THR A 225 13.85 -13.95 34.85
C THR A 225 14.45 -13.74 36.23
N ALA A 226 14.58 -12.47 36.66
CA ALA A 226 15.04 -12.12 38.01
C ALA A 226 14.07 -12.58 39.11
N SER A 227 12.76 -12.66 38.82
CA SER A 227 11.77 -13.17 39.77
C SER A 227 11.60 -14.70 39.77
N GLY A 228 12.43 -15.46 39.06
CA GLY A 228 12.36 -16.92 39.02
C GLY A 228 11.20 -17.49 38.20
N PHE A 229 10.53 -16.69 37.36
CA PHE A 229 9.37 -17.15 36.60
C PHE A 229 9.73 -18.27 35.59
N PHE A 230 10.95 -18.23 35.06
CA PHE A 230 11.47 -19.19 34.09
C PHE A 230 12.23 -20.37 34.74
N ASP A 231 12.13 -20.58 36.05
CA ASP A 231 12.70 -21.76 36.71
C ASP A 231 11.97 -23.06 36.31
N SER A 232 10.72 -22.93 35.83
CA SER A 232 9.99 -23.98 35.11
C SER A 232 9.81 -23.59 33.64
N PRO A 233 9.71 -24.55 32.70
CA PRO A 233 9.47 -24.23 31.30
C PRO A 233 8.12 -23.52 31.13
N LYS A 234 8.14 -22.37 30.45
CA LYS A 234 6.96 -21.52 30.22
C LYS A 234 6.67 -21.30 28.75
N MET A 235 5.39 -21.33 28.39
CA MET A 235 4.93 -20.97 27.06
C MET A 235 4.84 -19.45 26.89
N ILE A 236 4.91 -18.97 25.64
CA ILE A 236 4.80 -17.53 25.33
C ILE A 236 3.49 -16.90 25.80
N PHE A 237 2.39 -17.67 25.80
CA PHE A 237 1.10 -17.22 26.30
C PHE A 237 1.14 -16.96 27.81
N GLU A 238 1.75 -17.86 28.59
CA GLU A 238 1.90 -17.72 30.05
C GLU A 238 2.73 -16.50 30.41
N VAL A 239 3.82 -16.22 29.65
CA VAL A 239 4.61 -15.00 29.81
C VAL A 239 3.76 -13.75 29.61
N SER A 240 2.90 -13.73 28.58
CA SER A 240 2.03 -12.58 28.32
C SER A 240 0.97 -12.38 29.42
N THR A 241 0.39 -13.48 29.91
CA THR A 241 -0.60 -13.49 30.98
C THR A 241 0.01 -13.01 32.30
N GLU A 242 1.21 -13.48 32.65
CA GLU A 242 1.91 -13.07 33.87
C GLU A 242 2.27 -11.57 33.83
N LEU A 243 2.76 -11.06 32.69
CA LEU A 243 3.05 -9.64 32.52
C LEU A 243 1.80 -8.77 32.62
N GLN A 244 0.66 -9.25 32.09
CA GLN A 244 -0.60 -8.53 32.17
C GLN A 244 -1.17 -8.55 33.60
N GLN A 245 -1.18 -9.70 34.27
CA GLN A 245 -1.82 -9.88 35.58
C GLN A 245 -0.99 -9.28 36.71
N ARG A 246 0.31 -9.58 36.80
CA ARG A 246 1.14 -9.14 37.94
C ARG A 246 1.79 -7.79 37.75
N ARG A 247 2.04 -7.39 36.50
CA ARG A 247 2.81 -6.17 36.18
C ARG A 247 2.01 -5.12 35.41
N GLY A 248 0.77 -5.43 34.99
CA GLY A 248 -0.10 -4.50 34.26
C GLY A 248 0.37 -4.17 32.85
N TYR A 249 1.27 -4.96 32.26
CA TYR A 249 1.81 -4.70 30.92
C TYR A 249 1.23 -5.67 29.88
N SER A 250 0.49 -5.13 28.91
CA SER A 250 -0.09 -5.90 27.82
C SER A 250 0.83 -5.93 26.59
N TYR A 251 1.59 -7.00 26.40
CA TYR A 251 2.40 -7.19 25.19
C TYR A 251 1.75 -8.21 24.25
N SER A 252 1.72 -7.89 22.95
CA SER A 252 1.31 -8.88 21.96
C SER A 252 2.38 -9.95 21.75
N VAL A 253 1.96 -11.14 21.34
CA VAL A 253 2.86 -12.26 21.01
C VAL A 253 3.90 -11.86 19.95
N GLN A 254 3.52 -11.01 18.99
CA GLN A 254 4.40 -10.48 17.94
C GLN A 254 5.54 -9.62 18.48
N VAL A 255 5.33 -8.97 19.63
CA VAL A 255 6.34 -8.14 20.31
C VAL A 255 7.21 -8.98 21.25
N LEU A 256 6.62 -9.96 21.95
CA LEU A 256 7.34 -10.84 22.87
C LEU A 256 8.23 -11.84 22.13
N SER A 257 7.80 -12.40 21.01
CA SER A 257 8.53 -13.46 20.30
C SER A 257 9.95 -13.04 19.88
N PRO A 258 10.17 -11.87 19.23
CA PRO A 258 11.51 -11.40 18.93
C PRO A 258 12.35 -11.08 20.18
N ALA A 259 11.72 -10.67 21.28
CA ALA A 259 12.42 -10.36 22.52
C ALA A 259 12.93 -11.64 23.22
N LEU A 260 12.09 -12.67 23.33
CA LEU A 260 12.47 -13.99 23.85
C LEU A 260 13.60 -14.63 23.02
N LEU A 261 13.52 -14.54 21.68
CA LEU A 261 14.60 -15.03 20.81
C LEU A 261 15.94 -14.32 21.04
N ARG A 262 15.93 -13.03 21.41
CA ARG A 262 17.16 -12.31 21.78
C ARG A 262 17.70 -12.81 23.12
N CYS A 263 16.85 -13.08 24.10
CA CYS A 263 17.24 -13.69 25.38
C CYS A 263 17.87 -15.08 25.16
N VAL A 264 17.29 -15.89 24.27
CA VAL A 264 17.87 -17.19 23.88
C VAL A 264 19.25 -17.02 23.22
N ARG A 265 19.38 -16.06 22.29
CA ARG A 265 20.67 -15.77 21.63
C ARG A 265 21.74 -15.29 22.62
N ASN A 266 21.34 -14.57 23.66
CA ASN A 266 22.23 -14.09 24.70
C ASN A 266 22.44 -15.11 25.82
N SER A 267 21.97 -16.35 25.65
CA SER A 267 22.09 -17.44 26.64
C SER A 267 21.51 -17.11 28.01
N THR A 268 20.50 -16.24 28.09
CA THR A 268 19.77 -16.00 29.34
C THR A 268 18.58 -16.94 29.52
N LEU A 269 18.02 -17.42 28.40
CA LEU A 269 16.96 -18.42 28.35
C LEU A 269 17.36 -19.57 27.42
N LYS A 270 16.89 -20.77 27.71
CA LYS A 270 16.86 -21.92 26.81
C LYS A 270 15.49 -22.05 26.18
N ARG A 271 15.42 -22.67 25.01
CA ARG A 271 14.18 -22.89 24.27
C ARG A 271 14.12 -24.31 23.73
N ASP A 272 13.16 -25.07 24.21
CA ASP A 272 12.92 -26.46 23.84
C ASP A 272 11.51 -26.63 23.27
N ARG A 273 11.28 -27.73 22.53
CA ARG A 273 9.95 -28.09 22.04
C ARG A 273 9.31 -29.08 23.00
N ASN A 274 8.08 -28.81 23.40
CA ASN A 274 7.29 -29.76 24.17
C ASN A 274 6.69 -30.86 23.29
N ALA A 275 6.03 -31.85 23.90
CA ALA A 275 5.34 -32.93 23.20
C ALA A 275 4.28 -32.44 22.19
N GLY A 276 3.70 -31.26 22.42
CA GLY A 276 2.76 -30.60 21.50
C GLY A 276 3.43 -29.85 20.33
N GLY A 277 4.75 -29.88 20.21
CA GLY A 277 5.50 -29.17 19.17
C GLY A 277 5.57 -27.66 19.36
N GLN A 278 5.13 -27.15 20.52
CA GLN A 278 5.21 -25.74 20.88
C GLN A 278 6.53 -25.45 21.61
N TYR A 279 7.01 -24.22 21.48
CA TYR A 279 8.24 -23.80 22.16
C TYR A 279 7.96 -23.33 23.58
N GLU A 280 8.70 -23.90 24.52
CA GLU A 280 8.76 -23.47 25.90
C GLU A 280 10.11 -22.82 26.18
N TYR A 281 10.12 -21.90 27.14
CA TYR A 281 11.29 -21.13 27.54
C TYR A 281 11.59 -21.42 29.00
N SER A 282 12.82 -21.79 29.30
CA SER A 282 13.34 -22.02 30.65
C SER A 282 14.59 -21.19 30.86
N LYS A 283 15.00 -21.00 32.11
CA LYS A 283 16.26 -20.33 32.44
C LYS A 283 17.44 -21.16 31.91
N ALA A 284 18.40 -20.48 31.28
CA ALA A 284 19.58 -21.13 30.71
C ALA A 284 20.52 -21.72 31.77
#